data_AF-A0A5C6EBC0-F1
#
_entry.id   AF-A0A5C6EBC0-F1
#
_cell.length_a   1.000
_cell.length_b   1.000
_cell.length_c   1.000
_cell.angle_alpha   90.00
_cell.angle_beta   90.00
_cell.angle_gamma   90.00
#
_symmetry.space_group_name_H-M   'P 1'
#
loop_
_entity.id
_entity.type
_entity.pdbx_description
1 polymer ?
#
loop_
_entity_poly.entity_id
_entity_poly.type
_entity_poly.pdbx_seq_one_letter_code
_entity_poly.pdbx_strand_id
1 'polypeptide(L)'
;MVTSCRNHGLRRRPVNRNVIRLKHMMWATPYRTGGLRIRGHRASTDVRDAIVRFSRWLRTAYTFPVRCPVYLSPHAELTTMHGTTASATFFAPWQPNVEPYIRIATGDYRRPSATRDRDDALASYLHSLAHELVHYWQWIDTGNITERGVIVRATKIVDRYALTTDHP
;
A
#
# COMPACT_ATOMS: atom_id res chain seq x y z
N MET A 1 50.33 -22.45 14.68
CA MET A 1 49.51 -21.49 15.44
C MET A 1 48.23 -21.26 14.63
N VAL A 2 47.17 -22.03 14.92
CA VAL A 2 45.93 -22.02 14.13
C VAL A 2 44.86 -21.37 15.00
N THR A 3 44.51 -20.11 14.70
CA THR A 3 43.50 -19.38 15.48
C THR A 3 42.19 -19.38 14.72
N SER A 4 41.30 -20.27 15.15
CA SER A 4 39.88 -20.35 14.80
C SER A 4 39.14 -19.14 15.41
N CYS A 5 38.56 -18.28 14.58
CA CYS A 5 37.64 -17.23 15.03
C CYS A 5 36.19 -17.69 14.87
N ARG A 6 35.57 -17.89 16.03
CA ARG A 6 34.18 -18.32 16.23
C ARG A 6 33.19 -17.29 15.67
N ASN A 7 32.25 -17.78 14.88
CA ASN A 7 31.08 -17.06 14.40
C ASN A 7 30.15 -16.73 15.58
N HIS A 8 30.17 -15.49 16.07
CA HIS A 8 29.22 -15.04 17.09
C HIS A 8 27.84 -14.82 16.45
N GLY A 9 26.90 -15.67 16.85
CA GLY A 9 25.52 -15.64 16.40
C GLY A 9 24.81 -14.34 16.76
N LEU A 10 24.40 -13.60 15.74
CA LEU A 10 23.27 -12.68 15.83
C LEU A 10 21.99 -13.51 15.77
N ARG A 11 21.51 -13.96 16.93
CA ARG A 11 20.13 -14.41 17.11
C ARG A 11 19.22 -13.25 16.68
N ARG A 12 18.65 -13.34 15.47
CA ARG A 12 17.58 -12.45 15.03
C ARG A 12 16.46 -12.55 16.08
N ARG A 13 16.23 -11.45 16.80
CA ARG A 13 15.12 -11.34 17.74
C ARG A 13 13.82 -11.68 16.99
N PRO A 14 12.90 -12.46 17.58
CA PRO A 14 11.61 -12.69 16.94
C PRO A 14 10.88 -11.35 16.90
N VAL A 15 10.67 -10.83 15.68
CA VAL A 15 9.76 -9.71 15.46
C VAL A 15 8.40 -10.17 15.93
N ASN A 16 7.88 -9.56 16.99
CA ASN A 16 6.54 -9.81 17.49
C ASN A 16 5.54 -9.35 16.43
N ARG A 17 5.16 -10.26 15.54
CA ARG A 17 4.27 -10.00 14.40
C ARG A 17 2.83 -9.96 14.89
N ASN A 18 2.41 -8.82 15.42
CA ASN A 18 0.99 -8.44 15.39
C ASN A 18 0.60 -8.19 13.91
N VAL A 19 0.43 -9.29 13.17
CA VAL A 19 -0.30 -9.27 11.90
C VAL A 19 -1.72 -8.89 12.27
N ILE A 20 -2.21 -7.77 11.75
CA ILE A 20 -3.60 -7.39 11.92
C ILE A 20 -4.41 -8.42 11.11
N ARG A 21 -4.87 -9.46 11.80
CA ARG A 21 -5.67 -10.54 11.26
C ARG A 21 -7.12 -10.12 11.34
N LEU A 22 -7.69 -9.73 10.19
CA LEU A 22 -9.13 -9.53 10.06
C LEU A 22 -9.80 -10.89 10.32
N LYS A 23 -10.59 -10.98 11.40
CA LYS A 23 -11.10 -12.27 11.91
C LYS A 23 -12.38 -12.77 11.23
N HIS A 24 -13.01 -12.01 10.34
CA HIS A 24 -14.22 -12.45 9.63
C HIS A 24 -14.27 -11.86 8.22
N MET A 25 -13.91 -12.65 7.20
CA MET A 25 -14.22 -12.34 5.80
C MET A 25 -15.67 -12.75 5.54
N MET A 26 -16.58 -11.79 5.50
CA MET A 26 -18.00 -12.08 5.29
C MET A 26 -18.46 -11.80 3.85
N TRP A 27 -17.81 -10.88 3.13
CA TRP A 27 -18.32 -10.39 1.84
C TRP A 27 -17.55 -10.88 0.61
N ALA A 28 -16.23 -10.83 0.62
CA ALA A 28 -15.43 -11.07 -0.59
C ALA A 28 -14.90 -12.51 -0.69
N THR A 29 -14.87 -13.06 -1.90
CA THR A 29 -14.35 -14.42 -2.16
C THR A 29 -12.83 -14.39 -2.29
N PRO A 30 -12.07 -15.08 -1.40
CA PRO A 30 -10.63 -15.13 -1.52
C PRO A 30 -10.20 -15.86 -2.79
N TYR A 31 -9.21 -15.28 -3.48
CA TYR A 31 -8.59 -15.92 -4.65
C TYR A 31 -7.44 -16.83 -4.20
N ARG A 32 -7.23 -17.96 -4.89
CA ARG A 32 -6.10 -18.89 -4.66
C ARG A 32 -4.72 -18.18 -4.73
N THR A 33 -4.65 -17.03 -5.39
CA THR A 33 -3.46 -16.17 -5.48
C THR A 33 -3.77 -14.75 -4.96
N GLY A 34 -4.23 -14.63 -3.71
CA GLY A 34 -4.42 -13.34 -3.04
C GLY A 34 -3.15 -12.46 -3.02
N GLY A 35 -3.29 -11.20 -2.64
CA GLY A 35 -2.15 -10.28 -2.48
C GLY A 35 -2.28 -8.94 -3.21
N LEU A 36 -1.50 -7.98 -2.73
CA LEU A 36 -1.31 -6.67 -3.38
C LEU A 36 -0.36 -6.81 -4.57
N ARG A 37 -0.65 -6.24 -5.76
CA ARG A 37 0.24 -6.30 -6.94
C ARG A 37 0.41 -4.94 -7.61
N ILE A 38 1.63 -4.44 -7.70
CA ILE A 38 1.91 -3.12 -8.29
C ILE A 38 2.14 -3.25 -9.79
N ARG A 39 1.47 -2.42 -10.59
CA ARG A 39 1.53 -2.34 -12.05
C ARG A 39 1.74 -0.88 -12.43
N GLY A 40 2.72 -0.55 -13.27
CA GLY A 40 2.97 0.87 -13.55
C GLY A 40 4.31 1.14 -14.19
N HIS A 41 4.62 0.49 -15.31
CA HIS A 41 5.92 0.66 -15.99
C HIS A 41 6.14 2.08 -16.54
N ARG A 42 5.07 2.88 -16.67
CA ARG A 42 5.11 4.27 -17.18
C ARG A 42 5.16 5.33 -16.09
N ALA A 43 5.07 4.95 -14.82
CA ALA A 43 5.18 5.89 -13.71
C ALA A 43 6.65 6.26 -13.46
N SER A 44 6.88 7.41 -12.83
CA SER A 44 8.20 7.81 -12.33
C SER A 44 8.83 6.68 -11.51
N THR A 45 10.12 6.41 -11.73
CA THR A 45 10.87 5.36 -11.02
C THR A 45 10.89 5.62 -9.51
N ASP A 46 11.02 6.89 -9.09
CA ASP A 46 11.03 7.29 -7.69
C ASP A 46 9.71 6.89 -6.99
N VAL A 47 8.58 7.29 -7.58
CA VAL A 47 7.24 6.98 -7.06
C VAL A 47 6.97 5.48 -7.08
N ARG A 48 7.31 4.82 -8.20
CA ARG A 48 7.14 3.37 -8.34
C ARG A 48 7.94 2.60 -7.30
N ASP A 49 9.20 2.97 -7.08
CA ASP A 49 10.07 2.25 -6.15
C ASP A 49 9.64 2.47 -4.71
N ALA A 50 9.24 3.70 -4.34
CA ALA A 50 8.65 3.99 -3.03
C ALA A 50 7.38 3.16 -2.78
N ILE A 51 6.44 3.14 -3.73
CA ILE A 51 5.22 2.32 -3.63
C ILE A 51 5.55 0.83 -3.56
N VAL A 52 6.53 0.34 -4.33
CA VAL A 52 6.95 -1.07 -4.28
C VAL A 52 7.55 -1.43 -2.93
N ARG A 53 8.43 -0.59 -2.35
CA ARG A 53 8.99 -0.78 -1.00
C ARG A 53 7.88 -0.82 0.05
N PHE A 54 7.01 0.19 0.04
CA PHE A 54 5.88 0.26 0.96
C PHE A 54 4.95 -0.95 0.81
N SER A 55 4.67 -1.38 -0.42
CA SER A 55 3.84 -2.56 -0.70
C SER A 55 4.47 -3.87 -0.22
N ARG A 56 5.80 -3.99 -0.25
CA ARG A 56 6.50 -5.15 0.34
C ARG A 56 6.30 -5.17 1.84
N TRP A 57 6.50 -4.03 2.52
CA TRP A 57 6.25 -3.90 3.95
C TRP A 57 4.79 -4.20 4.31
N LEU A 58 3.83 -3.64 3.57
CA LEU A 58 2.39 -3.87 3.77
C LEU A 58 2.05 -5.36 3.76
N ARG A 59 2.61 -6.13 2.82
CA ARG A 59 2.40 -7.60 2.73
C ARG A 59 2.94 -8.36 3.94
N THR A 60 3.83 -7.78 4.75
CA THR A 60 4.30 -8.38 6.00
C THR A 60 3.46 -7.99 7.21
N ALA A 61 2.79 -6.83 7.16
CA ALA A 61 2.07 -6.25 8.30
C ALA A 61 0.55 -6.49 8.23
N TYR A 62 0.00 -6.67 7.02
CA TYR A 62 -1.44 -6.78 6.74
C TYR A 62 -1.76 -7.99 5.88
N THR A 63 -3.04 -8.40 5.91
CA THR A 63 -3.56 -9.51 5.11
C THR A 63 -4.26 -9.00 3.86
N PHE A 64 -4.10 -9.73 2.76
CA PHE A 64 -4.68 -9.43 1.45
C PHE A 64 -5.38 -10.67 0.90
N PRO A 65 -6.55 -11.04 1.46
CA PRO A 65 -7.24 -12.27 1.09
C PRO A 65 -7.75 -12.29 -0.36
N VAL A 66 -8.08 -11.12 -0.90
CA VAL A 66 -8.45 -10.94 -2.30
C VAL A 66 -7.27 -10.28 -3.02
N ARG A 67 -7.04 -10.69 -4.27
CA ARG A 67 -6.01 -10.05 -5.10
C ARG A 67 -6.43 -8.61 -5.38
N CYS A 68 -5.53 -7.65 -5.18
CA CYS A 68 -5.78 -6.24 -5.44
C CYS A 68 -4.61 -5.67 -6.27
N PRO A 69 -4.78 -5.50 -7.59
CA PRO A 69 -3.86 -4.76 -8.43
C PRO A 69 -3.88 -3.27 -8.10
N VAL A 70 -2.71 -2.65 -8.06
CA VAL A 70 -2.53 -1.21 -7.96
C VAL A 70 -1.91 -0.73 -9.27
N TYR A 71 -2.62 0.11 -10.00
CA TYR A 71 -2.18 0.69 -11.27
C TYR A 71 -1.66 2.11 -11.04
N LEU A 72 -0.37 2.32 -11.31
CA LEU A 72 0.25 3.64 -11.33
C LEU A 72 0.01 4.26 -12.71
N SER A 73 -0.83 5.28 -12.72
CA SER A 73 -1.25 6.01 -13.91
C SER A 73 -0.24 7.13 -14.22
N PRO A 74 0.19 7.29 -15.48
CA PRO A 74 1.07 8.39 -15.87
C PRO A 74 0.34 9.75 -15.98
N HIS A 75 -0.96 9.79 -15.73
CA HIS A 75 -1.74 11.02 -15.70
C HIS A 75 -1.60 11.73 -14.35
N ALA A 76 -1.70 13.05 -14.36
CA ALA A 76 -1.64 13.89 -13.16
C ALA A 76 -2.85 13.69 -12.25
N GLU A 77 -4.01 13.37 -12.82
CA GLU A 77 -5.24 13.09 -12.09
C GLU A 77 -5.98 11.90 -12.72
N LEU A 78 -6.88 11.30 -11.96
CA LEU A 78 -7.78 10.24 -12.40
C LEU A 78 -9.20 10.80 -12.50
N THR A 79 -9.90 10.50 -13.59
CA THR A 79 -11.34 10.77 -13.69
C THR A 79 -12.14 9.66 -13.00
N THR A 80 -13.00 10.04 -12.06
CA THR A 80 -13.94 9.12 -11.38
C THR A 80 -15.16 8.84 -12.26
N MET A 81 -15.98 7.87 -11.86
CA MET A 81 -17.24 7.57 -12.57
C MET A 81 -18.24 8.75 -12.54
N HIS A 82 -18.07 9.68 -11.59
CA HIS A 82 -18.91 10.87 -11.46
C HIS A 82 -18.34 12.08 -12.23
N GLY A 83 -17.27 11.89 -13.01
CA GLY A 83 -16.63 12.96 -13.77
C GLY A 83 -15.74 13.90 -12.94
N THR A 84 -15.59 13.66 -11.64
CA THR A 84 -14.67 14.41 -10.78
C THR A 84 -13.24 13.88 -10.92
N THR A 85 -12.25 14.68 -10.48
CA THR A 85 -10.85 14.28 -10.49
C THR A 85 -10.39 13.81 -9.11
N ALA A 86 -9.45 12.86 -9.07
CA ALA A 86 -8.90 12.29 -7.85
C ALA A 86 -7.43 11.88 -8.04
N SER A 87 -6.65 11.92 -6.95
CA SER A 87 -5.25 11.45 -6.94
C SER A 87 -5.14 9.93 -6.83
N ALA A 88 -6.12 9.26 -6.22
CA ALA A 88 -6.24 7.82 -6.19
C ALA A 88 -7.72 7.39 -6.19
N THR A 89 -7.98 6.15 -6.57
CA THR A 89 -9.34 5.57 -6.56
C THR A 89 -9.27 4.08 -6.26
N PHE A 90 -10.18 3.60 -5.42
CA PHE A 90 -10.48 2.19 -5.24
C PHE A 90 -11.77 1.79 -5.98
N PHE A 91 -11.67 0.75 -6.80
CA PHE A 91 -12.83 0.08 -7.38
C PHE A 91 -13.22 -1.12 -6.51
N ALA A 92 -14.34 -0.97 -5.80
CA ALA A 92 -14.97 -2.00 -4.98
C ALA A 92 -16.13 -2.64 -5.78
N PRO A 93 -16.01 -3.89 -6.24
CA PRO A 93 -17.09 -4.50 -7.00
C PRO A 93 -18.24 -4.93 -6.09
N TRP A 94 -19.47 -4.80 -6.61
CA TRP A 94 -20.66 -5.34 -5.96
C TRP A 94 -20.68 -6.87 -5.99
N GLN A 95 -20.25 -7.49 -7.09
CA GLN A 95 -20.15 -8.95 -7.17
C GLN A 95 -18.83 -9.44 -6.56
N PRO A 96 -18.84 -10.35 -5.57
CA PRO A 96 -17.63 -10.83 -4.88
C PRO A 96 -16.61 -11.56 -5.78
N ASN A 97 -17.02 -12.02 -6.95
CA ASN A 97 -16.18 -12.72 -7.93
C ASN A 97 -15.46 -11.76 -8.88
N VAL A 98 -15.82 -10.48 -8.93
CA VAL A 98 -15.11 -9.49 -9.76
C VAL A 98 -13.87 -9.03 -9.00
N GLU A 99 -12.75 -8.89 -9.71
CA GLU A 99 -11.51 -8.44 -9.09
C GLU A 99 -11.56 -6.93 -8.76
N PRO A 100 -11.29 -6.52 -7.50
CA PRO A 100 -11.12 -5.12 -7.15
C PRO A 100 -9.77 -4.59 -7.64
N TYR A 101 -9.63 -3.28 -7.77
CA TYR A 101 -8.34 -2.66 -8.09
C TYR A 101 -8.23 -1.24 -7.53
N ILE A 102 -6.98 -0.78 -7.41
CA ILE A 102 -6.64 0.60 -7.03
C ILE A 102 -5.94 1.26 -8.21
N ARG A 103 -6.19 2.55 -8.41
CA ARG A 103 -5.44 3.41 -9.34
C ARG A 103 -4.84 4.57 -8.55
N ILE A 104 -3.64 4.99 -8.92
CA ILE A 104 -2.95 6.15 -8.35
C ILE A 104 -2.46 7.02 -9.52
N ALA A 105 -2.83 8.29 -9.54
CA ALA A 105 -2.26 9.29 -10.45
C ALA A 105 -0.83 9.57 -10.03
N THR A 106 0.11 9.59 -10.98
CA THR A 106 1.54 9.83 -10.69
C THR A 106 2.17 10.81 -11.67
N GLY A 107 1.41 11.30 -12.64
CA GLY A 107 1.90 12.20 -13.70
C GLY A 107 2.18 13.63 -13.23
N ASP A 108 1.73 13.97 -12.04
CA ASP A 108 1.99 15.24 -11.37
C ASP A 108 3.35 15.26 -10.66
N TYR A 109 3.98 14.09 -10.47
CA TYR A 109 5.27 13.99 -9.79
C TYR A 109 6.37 14.73 -10.54
N ARG A 110 6.91 15.76 -9.89
CA ARG A 110 8.15 16.43 -10.30
C ARG A 110 9.19 16.18 -9.23
N ARG A 111 10.33 15.61 -9.62
CA ARG A 111 11.41 15.28 -8.68
C ARG A 111 11.93 16.56 -8.01
N PRO A 112 11.77 16.72 -6.69
CA PRO A 112 12.27 17.90 -6.00
C PRO A 112 13.79 17.89 -5.90
N SER A 113 14.39 19.09 -5.79
CA SER A 113 15.84 19.24 -5.61
C SER A 113 16.29 18.98 -4.17
N ALA A 114 15.43 19.29 -3.18
CA ALA A 114 15.69 19.01 -1.78
C ALA A 114 15.20 17.60 -1.39
N THR A 115 15.99 16.89 -0.60
CA THR A 115 15.65 15.53 -0.11
C THR A 115 14.36 15.54 0.69
N ARG A 116 14.18 16.51 1.60
CA ARG A 116 12.96 16.61 2.42
C ARG A 116 11.70 16.76 1.56
N ASP A 117 11.74 17.64 0.57
CA ASP A 117 10.61 17.86 -0.33
C ASP A 117 10.33 16.60 -1.17
N ARG A 118 11.37 15.84 -1.53
CA ARG A 118 11.22 14.54 -2.19
C ARG A 118 10.55 13.52 -1.28
N ASP A 119 10.96 13.43 -0.02
CA ASP A 119 10.37 12.50 0.94
C ASP A 119 8.90 12.85 1.23
N ASP A 120 8.59 14.14 1.40
CA ASP A 120 7.23 14.63 1.58
C ASP A 120 6.36 14.34 0.34
N ALA A 121 6.90 14.54 -0.86
CA ALA A 121 6.23 14.21 -2.11
C ALA A 121 5.99 12.70 -2.26
N LEU A 122 6.94 11.85 -1.86
CA LEU A 122 6.75 10.39 -1.90
C LEU A 122 5.74 9.94 -0.84
N ALA A 123 5.78 10.52 0.36
CA ALA A 123 4.86 10.23 1.45
C ALA A 123 3.40 10.51 1.07
N SER A 124 3.13 11.53 0.24
CA SER A 124 1.77 11.80 -0.25
C SER A 124 1.21 10.64 -1.08
N TYR A 125 1.99 10.05 -2.00
CA TYR A 125 1.57 8.86 -2.75
C TYR A 125 1.40 7.62 -1.86
N LEU A 126 2.24 7.46 -0.84
CA LEU A 126 2.07 6.38 0.14
C LEU A 126 0.76 6.56 0.92
N HIS A 127 0.43 7.79 1.30
CA HIS A 127 -0.83 8.12 1.97
C HIS A 127 -2.03 7.87 1.08
N SER A 128 -1.98 8.27 -0.20
CA SER A 128 -3.03 7.96 -1.17
C SER A 128 -3.24 6.45 -1.32
N LEU A 129 -2.17 5.65 -1.44
CA LEU A 129 -2.32 4.18 -1.45
C LEU A 129 -2.92 3.65 -0.14
N ALA A 130 -2.45 4.16 1.01
CA ALA A 130 -2.95 3.73 2.31
C ALA A 130 -4.44 4.07 2.50
N HIS A 131 -4.89 5.22 2.00
CA HIS A 131 -6.29 5.63 1.99
C HIS A 131 -7.16 4.61 1.24
N GLU A 132 -6.81 4.30 0.00
CA GLU A 132 -7.53 3.32 -0.81
C GLU A 132 -7.48 1.90 -0.22
N LEU A 133 -6.38 1.54 0.44
CA LEU A 133 -6.27 0.24 1.12
C LEU A 133 -7.19 0.14 2.33
N VAL A 134 -7.45 1.23 3.03
CA VAL A 134 -8.45 1.24 4.12
C VAL A 134 -9.84 0.96 3.57
N HIS A 135 -10.21 1.53 2.41
CA HIS A 135 -11.45 1.17 1.73
C HIS A 135 -11.46 -0.30 1.30
N TYR A 136 -10.35 -0.81 0.78
CA TYR A 136 -10.22 -2.24 0.47
C TYR A 136 -10.54 -3.11 1.69
N TRP A 137 -9.96 -2.82 2.86
CA TRP A 137 -10.27 -3.62 4.06
C TRP A 137 -11.70 -3.43 4.56
N GLN A 138 -12.28 -2.23 4.48
CA GLN A 138 -13.70 -2.00 4.78
C GLN A 138 -14.61 -2.86 3.88
N TRP A 139 -14.30 -2.93 2.58
CA TRP A 139 -15.03 -3.72 1.61
C TRP A 139 -14.90 -5.23 1.87
N ILE A 140 -13.70 -5.71 2.22
CA ILE A 140 -13.50 -7.10 2.62
C ILE A 140 -14.34 -7.47 3.84
N ASP A 141 -14.38 -6.59 4.84
CA ASP A 141 -15.02 -6.85 6.13
C ASP A 141 -16.55 -6.75 6.05
N THR A 142 -17.07 -5.77 5.31
CA THR A 142 -18.49 -5.37 5.40
C THR A 142 -19.23 -5.29 4.07
N GLY A 143 -18.51 -5.42 2.95
CA GLY A 143 -19.03 -5.14 1.61
C GLY A 143 -19.33 -3.66 1.33
N ASN A 144 -19.14 -2.78 2.31
CA ASN A 144 -19.40 -1.35 2.21
C ASN A 144 -18.09 -0.56 2.36
N ILE A 145 -18.10 0.67 1.84
CA ILE A 145 -17.01 1.64 1.97
C ILE A 145 -17.53 2.91 2.63
N THR A 146 -16.70 3.56 3.45
CA THR A 146 -17.06 4.81 4.14
C THR A 146 -15.82 5.62 4.45
N GLU A 147 -15.91 6.94 4.32
CA GLU A 147 -14.83 7.88 4.68
C GLU A 147 -14.53 7.93 6.19
N ARG A 148 -15.40 7.37 7.03
CA ARG A 148 -15.27 7.49 8.49
C ARG A 148 -13.98 6.83 8.98
N GLY A 149 -13.06 7.67 9.48
CA GLY A 149 -11.80 7.24 10.07
C GLY A 149 -10.76 6.76 9.06
N VAL A 150 -11.01 6.88 7.74
CA VAL A 150 -10.09 6.45 6.69
C VAL A 150 -8.78 7.21 6.76
N ILE A 151 -8.85 8.54 6.82
CA ILE A 151 -7.68 9.42 6.91
C ILE A 151 -6.81 9.04 8.12
N VAL A 152 -7.43 8.91 9.31
CA VAL A 152 -6.72 8.56 10.55
C VAL A 152 -6.04 7.19 10.44
N ARG A 153 -6.69 6.20 9.83
CA ARG A 153 -6.10 4.86 9.64
C ARG A 153 -4.98 4.89 8.60
N ALA A 154 -5.16 5.61 7.49
CA ALA A 154 -4.16 5.77 6.44
C ALA A 154 -2.88 6.42 7.00
N THR A 155 -3.01 7.53 7.73
CA THR A 155 -1.91 8.20 8.41
C THR A 155 -1.17 7.24 9.34
N LYS A 156 -1.88 6.50 10.20
CA LYS A 156 -1.26 5.50 11.09
C LYS A 156 -0.49 4.40 10.33
N ILE A 157 -0.94 3.99 9.15
CA ILE A 157 -0.23 3.00 8.33
C ILE A 157 1.08 3.58 7.82
N VAL A 158 1.06 4.81 7.30
CA VAL A 158 2.25 5.51 6.80
C VAL A 158 3.23 5.79 7.93
N ASP A 159 2.76 6.30 9.07
CA ASP A 159 3.60 6.55 10.26
C ASP A 159 4.29 5.26 10.73
N ARG A 160 3.55 4.15 10.80
CA ARG A 160 4.12 2.86 11.19
C ARG A 160 5.17 2.35 10.19
N TYR A 161 5.00 2.62 8.90
CA TYR A 161 6.03 2.31 7.90
C TYR A 161 7.27 3.18 8.09
N ALA A 162 7.10 4.48 8.32
CA ALA A 162 8.19 5.42 8.56
C ALA A 162 9.04 5.05 9.80
N LEU A 163 8.45 4.40 10.81
CA LEU A 163 9.21 3.86 11.95
C LEU A 163 10.10 2.64 11.61
N THR A 164 10.01 2.11 10.38
CA THR A 164 10.73 0.89 9.95
C THR A 164 11.68 1.11 8.77
N THR A 165 11.76 2.35 8.27
CA THR A 165 12.65 2.76 7.18
C THR A 165 13.25 4.10 7.53
N ASP A 166 14.51 4.34 7.19
CA ASP A 166 15.13 5.62 7.50
C ASP A 166 14.42 6.75 6.74
N HIS A 167 14.04 6.53 5.46
CA HIS A 167 13.28 7.47 4.62
C HIS A 167 12.44 6.71 3.55
N PRO A 168 11.36 7.29 2.98
CA PRO A 168 10.51 6.67 1.94
C PRO A 168 11.21 6.26 0.63
#